data_AF-F3UWJ1-F1
#
_entry.id   AF-F3UWJ1-F1
#
_cell.length_a   1.000
_cell.length_b   1.000
_cell.length_c   1.000
_cell.angle_alpha   90.00
_cell.angle_beta   90.00
_cell.angle_gamma   90.00
#
_symmetry.space_group_name_H-M   'P 1'
#
loop_
_entity.id
_entity.type
_entity.pdbx_description
1 polymer ?
#
loop_
_entity_poly.entity_id
_entity_poly.type
_entity_poly.pdbx_seq_one_letter_code
_entity_poly.pdbx_strand_id
1 'polypeptide(L)'
;MKRSIKRLPDGEFTILKVIWQLPAPTTSARIMEKLGPDNHWKPQTLLTVLARLTEKGFLESVRKGRERQYTALISEDEYLEVEASDFLKRHSGRSMGGFVKTLFSSNSFSENELDELRSLLNQGK
;
A
#
# COMPACT_ATOMS: atom_id res chain seq x y z
N MET A 1 -7.27 17.46 11.08
CA MET A 1 -6.44 17.98 9.96
C MET A 1 -6.33 16.88 8.91
N LYS A 2 -6.87 17.08 7.69
CA LYS A 2 -6.68 16.12 6.58
C LYS A 2 -5.21 16.19 6.16
N ARG A 3 -4.37 15.22 6.58
CA ARG A 3 -3.04 15.04 6.00
C ARG A 3 -3.24 14.72 4.52
N SER A 4 -2.62 15.48 3.63
CA SER A 4 -2.49 15.09 2.22
C SER A 4 -1.54 13.89 2.19
N ILE A 5 -2.12 12.69 2.26
CA ILE A 5 -1.38 11.44 2.10
C ILE A 5 -0.84 11.43 0.68
N LYS A 6 0.48 11.44 0.55
CA LYS A 6 1.15 11.33 -0.76
C LYS A 6 1.42 9.87 -1.06
N ARG A 7 1.32 9.51 -2.34
CA ARG A 7 1.72 8.20 -2.86
C ARG A 7 3.12 7.82 -2.37
N LEU A 8 3.23 6.64 -1.79
CA LEU A 8 4.49 6.07 -1.36
C LEU A 8 5.30 5.59 -2.58
N PRO A 9 6.63 5.78 -2.59
CA PRO A 9 7.52 5.06 -3.50
C PRO A 9 7.36 3.55 -3.36
N ASP A 10 7.58 2.78 -4.43
CA ASP A 10 7.34 1.34 -4.49
C ASP A 10 8.00 0.55 -3.35
N GLY A 11 9.23 0.92 -2.98
CA GLY A 11 9.93 0.30 -1.86
C GLY A 11 9.27 0.54 -0.50
N GLU A 12 8.77 1.76 -0.25
CA GLU A 12 8.07 2.09 0.99
C GLU A 12 6.69 1.42 1.04
N PHE A 13 5.98 1.43 -0.09
CA PHE A 13 4.68 0.77 -0.22
C PHE A 13 4.81 -0.75 0.00
N THR A 14 5.83 -1.39 -0.57
CA THR A 14 6.11 -2.82 -0.39
C THR A 14 6.27 -3.18 1.09
N ILE A 15 7.03 -2.39 1.85
CA ILE A 15 7.22 -2.63 3.29
C ILE A 15 5.91 -2.40 4.05
N LEU A 16 5.13 -1.37 3.72
CA LEU A 16 3.85 -1.12 4.37
C LEU A 16 2.85 -2.27 4.13
N LYS A 17 2.80 -2.84 2.91
CA LYS A 17 2.01 -4.04 2.60
C LYS A 17 2.39 -5.24 3.46
N VAL A 18 3.69 -5.47 3.66
CA VAL A 18 4.16 -6.55 4.53
C VAL A 18 3.73 -6.33 5.98
N ILE A 19 3.75 -5.08 6.46
CA ILE A 19 3.33 -4.73 7.82
C ILE A 19 1.84 -4.98 8.02
N TRP A 20 0.97 -4.65 7.05
CA TRP A 20 -0.47 -4.93 7.15
C TRP A 20 -0.80 -6.43 7.26
N GLN A 21 0.05 -7.30 6.74
CA GLN A 21 -0.10 -8.76 6.84
C GLN A 21 0.42 -9.36 8.15
N LEU A 22 1.02 -8.55 9.03
CA LEU A 22 1.61 -9.00 10.28
C LEU A 22 0.78 -8.53 11.49
N PRO A 23 0.73 -9.31 12.59
CA PRO A 23 0.12 -8.84 13.83
C PRO A 23 0.78 -7.56 14.33
N ALA A 24 -0.04 -6.58 14.69
CA ALA A 24 0.41 -5.32 15.28
C ALA A 24 0.54 -5.45 16.82
N PRO A 25 1.57 -4.86 17.44
CA PRO A 25 2.74 -4.26 16.79
C PRO A 25 3.70 -5.34 16.24
N THR A 26 4.40 -5.02 15.15
CA THR A 26 5.42 -5.89 14.55
C THR A 26 6.84 -5.37 14.80
N THR A 27 7.87 -6.15 14.45
CA THR A 27 9.28 -5.76 14.58
C THR A 27 10.00 -5.85 13.24
N SER A 28 11.15 -5.18 13.11
CA SER A 28 11.98 -5.29 11.90
C SER A 28 12.41 -6.73 11.61
N ALA A 29 12.60 -7.55 12.65
CA ALA A 29 12.93 -8.97 12.50
C ALA A 29 11.76 -9.75 11.86
N ARG A 30 10.53 -9.56 12.35
CA ARG A 30 9.34 -10.20 11.77
C ARG A 30 9.06 -9.74 10.33
N ILE A 31 9.31 -8.47 10.04
CA ILE A 31 9.19 -7.94 8.68
C ILE A 31 10.21 -8.61 7.76
N MET A 32 11.47 -8.72 8.18
CA MET A 32 12.51 -9.44 7.42
C MET A 32 12.16 -10.91 7.21
N GLU A 33 11.65 -11.58 8.24
CA GLU A 33 11.22 -12.98 8.16
C GLU A 33 10.08 -13.15 7.14
N LYS A 34 9.07 -12.28 7.19
CA LYS A 34 7.93 -12.30 6.26
C LYS A 34 8.33 -12.01 4.81
N LEU A 35 9.36 -11.17 4.60
CA LEU A 35 9.93 -10.95 3.28
C LEU A 35 10.60 -12.22 2.71
N GLY A 36 11.01 -13.16 3.56
CA GLY A 36 11.62 -14.43 3.17
C GLY A 36 13.10 -14.32 2.79
N PRO A 37 13.85 -15.43 2.68
CA PRO A 37 15.30 -15.40 2.45
C PRO A 37 15.72 -14.87 1.08
N ASP A 38 14.86 -14.99 0.06
CA ASP A 38 15.15 -14.61 -1.33
C ASP A 38 14.86 -13.13 -1.63
N ASN A 39 14.57 -12.34 -0.61
CA ASN A 39 14.26 -10.93 -0.78
C ASN A 39 15.53 -10.09 -1.03
N HIS A 40 15.40 -8.97 -1.75
CA HIS A 40 16.54 -8.08 -2.06
C HIS A 40 16.89 -7.05 -0.96
N TRP A 41 16.16 -7.04 0.16
CA TRP A 41 16.31 -6.07 1.23
C TRP A 41 17.44 -6.44 2.18
N LYS A 42 18.43 -5.56 2.29
CA LYS A 42 19.38 -5.60 3.41
C LYS A 42 18.71 -5.07 4.68
N PRO A 43 19.03 -5.59 5.88
CA PRO A 43 18.44 -5.11 7.13
C PRO A 43 18.55 -3.59 7.34
N GLN A 44 19.69 -2.99 6.98
CA GLN A 44 19.89 -1.54 7.09
C GLN A 44 18.98 -0.75 6.13
N THR A 45 18.72 -1.28 4.94
CA THR A 45 17.78 -0.68 3.98
C THR A 45 16.36 -0.72 4.51
N LEU A 46 15.94 -1.84 5.10
CA LEU A 46 14.64 -1.95 5.76
C LEU A 46 14.50 -0.90 6.88
N LEU A 47 15.48 -0.78 7.76
CA LEU A 47 15.45 0.21 8.85
C LEU A 47 15.34 1.65 8.32
N THR A 48 16.00 1.95 7.19
CA THR A 48 15.89 3.25 6.52
C THR A 48 14.47 3.50 6.01
N VAL A 49 13.84 2.50 5.40
CA VAL A 49 12.44 2.59 4.95
C VAL A 49 11.47 2.76 6.12
N LEU A 50 11.65 2.00 7.20
CA LEU A 50 10.82 2.12 8.40
C LEU A 50 10.93 3.50 9.04
N ALA A 51 12.13 4.08 9.07
CA ALA A 51 12.34 5.45 9.54
C ALA A 51 11.58 6.47 8.67
N ARG A 52 11.67 6.37 7.34
CA ARG A 52 10.95 7.24 6.41
C ARG A 52 9.43 7.12 6.53
N LEU A 53 8.92 5.89 6.65
CA LEU A 53 7.49 5.65 6.86
C LEU A 53 7.00 6.24 8.20
N THR A 54 7.83 6.17 9.25
CA THR A 54 7.55 6.79 10.55
C THR A 54 7.55 8.33 10.43
N GLU A 55 8.55 8.92 9.77
CA GLU A 55 8.66 10.36 9.54
C GLU A 55 7.48 10.91 8.73
N LYS A 56 7.04 10.15 7.72
CA LYS A 56 5.85 10.47 6.91
C LYS A 56 4.53 10.24 7.67
N GLY A 57 4.57 9.62 8.84
CA GLY A 57 3.40 9.40 9.70
C GLY A 57 2.53 8.22 9.30
N PHE A 58 3.06 7.26 8.52
CA PHE A 58 2.38 6.00 8.18
C PHE A 58 2.57 4.93 9.26
N LEU A 59 3.66 5.04 10.03
CA LEU A 59 3.97 4.12 11.12
C LEU A 59 4.16 4.89 12.42
N GLU A 60 3.73 4.30 13.52
CA GLU A 60 4.24 4.61 14.84
C GLU A 60 5.43 3.71 15.15
N SER A 61 6.49 4.25 15.77
CA SER A 61 7.65 3.49 16.22
C SER A 61 7.84 3.65 17.73
N VAL A 62 7.69 2.57 18.48
CA VAL A 62 7.86 2.53 19.94
C VAL A 62 9.07 1.68 20.31
N ARG A 63 9.94 2.18 21.17
CA ARG A 63 11.06 1.40 21.70
C ARG A 63 10.60 0.56 22.89
N LYS A 64 10.75 -0.77 22.79
CA LYS A 64 10.43 -1.71 23.87
C LYS A 64 11.70 -2.51 24.21
N GLY A 65 12.40 -2.07 25.26
CA GLY A 65 13.70 -2.61 25.64
C GLY A 65 14.77 -2.36 24.57
N ARG A 66 15.30 -3.44 24.00
CA ARG A 66 16.35 -3.39 22.96
C ARG A 66 15.79 -3.33 21.54
N GLU A 67 14.50 -3.60 21.36
CA GLU A 67 13.87 -3.65 20.04
C GLU A 67 12.95 -2.44 19.78
N ARG A 68 12.71 -2.18 18.50
CA ARG A 68 11.67 -1.24 18.04
C ARG A 68 10.46 -2.03 17.54
N GLN A 69 9.30 -1.58 17.97
CA GLN A 69 8.00 -2.04 17.55
C GLN A 69 7.37 -1.02 16.60
N TYR A 70 6.70 -1.51 15.56
CA TYR A 70 6.06 -0.69 14.54
C TYR A 70 4.59 -1.04 14.42
N THR A 71 3.76 0.00 14.32
CA THR A 71 2.30 -0.12 14.14
C THR A 71 1.89 0.76 12.96
N ALA A 72 1.13 0.21 12.01
CA ALA A 72 0.56 1.01 10.93
C ALA A 72 -0.51 1.96 11.47
N LEU A 73 -0.44 3.22 11.06
CA LEU A 73 -1.38 4.28 11.46
C LEU A 73 -2.49 4.51 10.42
N ILE A 74 -2.47 3.75 9.34
CA ILE A 74 -3.46 3.75 8.27
C ILE A 74 -3.68 2.31 7.82
N SER A 75 -4.91 1.95 7.50
CA SER A 75 -5.24 0.65 6.92
C SER A 75 -4.89 0.57 5.42
N GLU A 76 -4.85 -0.64 4.86
CA GLU A 76 -4.62 -0.84 3.42
C GLU A 76 -5.72 -0.16 2.60
N ASP A 77 -6.98 -0.36 2.98
CA ASP A 77 -8.14 0.21 2.29
C ASP A 77 -8.14 1.74 2.31
N GLU A 78 -7.92 2.36 3.48
CA GLU A 78 -7.83 3.84 3.58
C GLU A 78 -6.70 4.41 2.72
N TYR A 79 -5.55 3.72 2.65
CA TYR A 79 -4.45 4.15 1.81
C TYR A 79 -4.81 4.07 0.32
N LEU A 80 -5.42 2.95 -0.11
CA LEU A 80 -5.82 2.74 -1.50
C LEU A 80 -6.92 3.70 -1.95
N GLU A 81 -7.88 4.01 -1.09
CA GLU A 81 -8.93 5.02 -1.37
C GLU A 81 -8.33 6.39 -1.65
N VAL A 82 -7.35 6.81 -0.84
CA VAL A 82 -6.69 8.11 -1.02
C VAL A 82 -5.80 8.09 -2.27
N GLU A 83 -5.06 7.01 -2.51
CA GLU A 83 -4.24 6.87 -3.73
C GLU A 83 -5.10 6.88 -5.00
N ALA A 84 -6.23 6.17 -5.02
CA ALA A 84 -7.17 6.13 -6.13
C ALA A 84 -7.78 7.52 -6.38
N SER A 85 -8.19 8.22 -5.32
CA SER A 85 -8.72 9.58 -5.42
C SER A 85 -7.70 10.57 -6.00
N ASP A 86 -6.45 10.52 -5.54
CA ASP A 86 -5.38 11.37 -6.04
C ASP A 86 -4.91 10.97 -7.45
N PHE A 87 -5.01 9.69 -7.81
CA PHE A 87 -4.81 9.23 -9.17
C PHE A 87 -5.88 9.82 -10.10
N LEU A 88 -7.16 9.72 -9.74
CA LEU A 88 -8.26 10.27 -10.53
C LEU A 88 -8.18 11.79 -10.68
N LYS A 89 -7.86 12.53 -9.61
CA LYS A 89 -7.64 13.98 -9.68
C LYS A 89 -6.50 14.37 -10.63
N ARG A 90 -5.40 13.61 -10.63
CA ARG A 90 -4.26 13.86 -11.54
C ARG A 90 -4.58 13.55 -13.00
N HIS A 91 -5.52 12.64 -13.25
CA HIS A 91 -5.90 12.19 -14.58
C HIS A 91 -7.29 12.65 -15.02
N SER A 92 -7.92 13.58 -14.29
CA SER A 92 -9.31 14.01 -14.50
C SER A 92 -9.58 14.68 -15.85
N GLY A 93 -8.54 14.90 -16.66
CA GLY A 93 -8.64 15.33 -18.07
C GLY A 93 -8.61 14.19 -19.10
N ARG A 94 -8.47 12.92 -18.68
CA ARG A 94 -8.54 11.73 -19.54
C ARG A 94 -9.85 11.00 -19.28
N SER A 95 -10.48 10.46 -20.33
CA SER A 95 -11.72 9.71 -20.15
C SER A 95 -11.45 8.46 -19.31
N MET A 96 -12.26 8.25 -18.27
CA MET A 96 -12.12 7.06 -17.44
C MET A 96 -12.33 5.77 -18.25
N GLY A 97 -13.27 5.81 -19.20
CA GLY A 97 -13.44 4.72 -20.17
C GLY A 97 -12.18 4.41 -20.99
N GLY A 98 -11.35 5.41 -21.32
CA GLY A 98 -10.08 5.19 -22.02
C GLY A 98 -9.06 4.46 -21.15
N PHE A 99 -8.98 4.79 -19.87
CA PHE A 99 -8.12 4.10 -18.92
C PHE A 99 -8.56 2.65 -18.70
N VAL A 100 -9.87 2.44 -18.47
CA VAL A 100 -10.46 1.09 -18.38
C VAL A 100 -10.13 0.30 -19.64
N LYS A 101 -10.33 0.89 -20.83
CA LYS A 101 -9.98 0.24 -22.09
C LYS A 101 -8.51 -0.20 -22.14
N THR A 102 -7.57 0.64 -21.71
CA THR A 102 -6.14 0.28 -21.66
C THR A 102 -5.87 -0.84 -20.67
N LEU A 103 -6.49 -0.84 -19.48
CA LEU A 103 -6.35 -1.92 -18.51
C LEU A 103 -6.85 -3.26 -19.08
N PHE A 104 -8.04 -3.27 -19.69
CA PHE A 104 -8.63 -4.45 -20.32
C PHE A 104 -7.83 -4.96 -21.52
N SER A 105 -7.11 -4.08 -22.21
CA SER A 105 -6.27 -4.48 -23.35
C SER A 105 -4.91 -5.06 -22.93
N SER A 106 -4.48 -4.79 -21.69
CA SER A 106 -3.13 -5.13 -21.21
C SER A 106 -3.11 -6.32 -20.23
N ASN A 107 -4.26 -6.68 -19.67
CA ASN A 107 -4.39 -7.72 -18.65
C ASN A 107 -5.40 -8.79 -19.05
N SER A 108 -5.11 -10.04 -18.70
CA SER A 108 -6.10 -11.12 -18.68
C SER A 108 -6.86 -11.09 -17.36
N PHE A 109 -8.18 -10.90 -17.42
CA PHE A 109 -9.08 -11.05 -16.28
C PHE A 109 -9.77 -12.41 -16.35
N SER A 110 -10.01 -13.03 -15.21
CA SER A 110 -10.90 -14.20 -15.12
C SER A 110 -12.36 -13.78 -15.28
N GLU A 111 -13.23 -14.71 -15.69
CA GLU A 111 -14.68 -14.45 -15.79
C GLU A 111 -15.28 -13.98 -14.46
N ASN A 112 -14.80 -14.51 -13.33
CA ASN A 112 -15.26 -14.09 -11.99
C ASN A 112 -14.91 -12.63 -11.70
N GLU A 113 -13.68 -12.20 -11.99
CA GLU A 113 -13.26 -10.80 -11.81
C GLU A 113 -14.06 -9.85 -12.72
N LEU A 114 -14.38 -10.30 -13.95
CA LEU A 114 -15.21 -9.54 -14.88
C LEU A 114 -16.65 -9.38 -14.36
N ASP A 115 -17.23 -10.44 -13.79
CA ASP A 115 -18.58 -10.39 -13.25
C ASP A 115 -18.67 -9.55 -11.97
N GLU A 116 -17.66 -9.60 -11.10
CA GLU A 116 -17.55 -8.71 -9.95
C GLU A 116 -17.46 -7.23 -10.39
N LEU A 117 -16.61 -6.93 -11.38
CA LEU A 117 -16.50 -5.58 -11.95
C LEU A 117 -17.82 -5.09 -12.58
N ARG A 118 -18.53 -5.95 -13.32
CA ARG A 118 -19.85 -5.63 -13.88
C ARG A 118 -20.86 -5.32 -12.77
N SER A 119 -20.85 -6.09 -11.70
CA SER A 119 -21.72 -5.88 -10.54
C SER A 119 -21.46 -4.52 -9.90
N LEU A 120 -20.19 -4.18 -9.63
CA LEU A 120 -19.79 -2.89 -9.05
C LEU A 120 -20.21 -1.70 -9.92
N LEU A 121 -20.02 -1.78 -11.24
CA LEU A 121 -20.43 -0.71 -12.17
C LEU A 121 -21.96 -0.51 -12.22
N ASN A 122 -22.72 -1.58 -12.06
CA ASN A 122 -24.19 -1.51 -12.02
C ASN A 122 -24.72 -0.99 -10.67
N GLN A 123 -23.97 -1.19 -9.58
CA GLN A 123 -24.29 -0.66 -8.25
C GLN A 123 -23.92 0.82 -8.08
N GLY A 124 -22.90 1.31 -8.79
CA GLY A 124 -22.46 2.72 -8.77
C GLY A 124 -23.38 3.70 -9.50
N LYS A 125 -24.69 3.47 -9.51
CA LYS A 125 -25.71 4.43 -9.97
C LYS A 125 -26.11 5.38 -8.86
#